data_AF-A0A960TV52-F1
#
_entry.id   AF-A0A960TV52-F1
#
_cell.length_a   1.000
_cell.length_b   1.000
_cell.length_c   1.000
_cell.angle_alpha   90.00
_cell.angle_beta   90.00
_cell.angle_gamma   90.00
#
_symmetry.space_group_name_H-M   'P 1'
#
loop_
_entity.id
_entity.type
_entity.pdbx_description
1 polymer ?
#
loop_
_entity_poly.entity_id
_entity_poly.type
_entity_poly.pdbx_seq_one_letter_code
_entity_poly.pdbx_strand_id
1 'polypeptide(L)'
;MPSPVGPNHILAAHQLYCRLTGQSLSLRYDRERQWFELLRAGFNLEDLRRVITYLQGEIRQQRRNVGALKLSNLLQPDRFEEDLNIARVRLRPPPKPQPPPPPPPPALSPEQAQARRAHALRQIRHIKQRLGLP
;
A
#
# COMPACT_ATOMS: atom_id res chain seq x y z
N MET A 1 -29.35 -12.47 -4.20
CA MET A 1 -29.41 -13.30 -2.97
C MET A 1 -27.98 -13.57 -2.53
N PRO A 2 -27.58 -13.27 -1.27
CA PRO A 2 -26.29 -13.71 -0.78
C PRO A 2 -26.21 -15.24 -0.85
N SER A 3 -25.09 -15.78 -1.33
CA SER A 3 -24.86 -17.23 -1.38
C SER A 3 -24.96 -17.83 0.03
N PRO A 4 -25.47 -19.06 0.17
CA PRO A 4 -25.61 -19.69 1.48
C PRO A 4 -24.23 -19.81 2.17
N VAL A 5 -24.12 -19.24 3.37
CA VAL A 5 -22.91 -19.31 4.19
C VAL A 5 -22.78 -20.72 4.77
N GLY A 6 -22.03 -21.57 4.05
CA GLY A 6 -21.70 -22.92 4.51
C GLY A 6 -20.50 -22.98 5.49
N PRO A 7 -20.33 -24.11 6.21
CA PRO A 7 -19.22 -24.33 7.15
C PRO A 7 -17.83 -24.12 6.54
N ASN A 8 -17.65 -24.47 5.26
CA ASN A 8 -16.38 -24.27 4.55
C ASN A 8 -15.99 -22.79 4.43
N HIS A 9 -16.96 -21.87 4.31
CA HIS A 9 -16.68 -20.43 4.25
C HIS A 9 -16.21 -19.91 5.62
N ILE A 10 -16.84 -20.38 6.70
CA ILE A 10 -16.46 -20.04 8.08
C ILE A 10 -15.04 -20.53 8.36
N LEU A 11 -14.73 -21.79 8.01
CA LEU A 11 -13.40 -22.36 8.19
C LEU A 11 -12.35 -21.58 7.39
N ALA A 12 -12.65 -21.24 6.13
CA ALA A 12 -11.74 -20.46 5.28
C ALA A 12 -11.47 -19.06 5.85
N ALA A 13 -12.50 -18.38 6.35
CA ALA A 13 -12.37 -17.06 6.98
C ALA A 13 -11.52 -17.13 8.25
N HIS A 14 -11.78 -18.13 9.11
CA HIS A 14 -11.01 -18.36 10.33
C HIS A 14 -9.54 -18.66 10.04
N GLN A 15 -9.26 -19.55 9.08
CA GLN A 15 -7.89 -19.87 8.66
C GLN A 15 -7.17 -18.65 8.08
N LEU A 16 -7.88 -17.83 7.30
CA LEU A 16 -7.32 -16.59 6.75
C LEU A 16 -6.96 -15.60 7.86
N TYR A 17 -7.85 -15.41 8.84
CA TYR A 17 -7.59 -14.57 10.00
C TYR A 17 -6.35 -15.04 10.78
N CYS A 18 -6.29 -16.33 11.13
CA CYS A 18 -5.17 -16.90 11.87
C CYS A 18 -3.85 -16.71 11.11
N ARG A 19 -3.85 -16.98 9.80
CA ARG A 19 -2.68 -16.82 8.93
C ARG A 19 -2.19 -15.38 8.86
N LEU A 20 -3.11 -14.42 8.69
CA LEU A 20 -2.74 -13.00 8.53
C LEU A 20 -2.31 -12.37 9.86
N THR A 21 -2.94 -12.75 10.97
CA THR A 21 -2.64 -12.17 12.29
C THR A 21 -1.55 -12.92 13.07
N GLY A 22 -1.18 -14.12 12.64
CA GLY A 22 -0.27 -15.01 13.37
C GLY A 22 -0.88 -15.61 14.64
N GLN A 23 -2.17 -15.38 14.90
CA GLN A 23 -2.85 -15.92 16.07
C GLN A 23 -3.25 -17.38 15.83
N SER A 24 -3.15 -18.21 16.87
CA SER A 24 -3.65 -19.59 16.87
C SER A 24 -4.87 -19.68 17.80
N LEU A 25 -6.06 -19.55 17.22
CA LEU A 25 -7.33 -19.59 17.95
C LEU A 25 -8.12 -20.84 17.55
N SER A 26 -8.70 -21.53 18.54
CA SER A 26 -9.67 -22.61 18.27
C SER A 26 -10.95 -22.04 17.67
N LEU A 27 -11.53 -22.74 16.69
CA LEU A 27 -12.81 -22.40 16.10
C LEU A 27 -13.92 -23.06 16.92
N ARG A 28 -14.29 -22.42 18.03
CA ARG A 28 -15.40 -22.86 18.90
C ARG A 28 -16.74 -22.33 18.36
N TYR A 29 -17.83 -22.92 18.81
CA TYR A 29 -19.18 -22.59 18.36
C TYR A 29 -19.54 -21.09 18.42
N ASP A 30 -19.11 -20.38 19.47
CA ASP A 30 -19.30 -18.93 19.61
C ASP A 30 -18.62 -18.15 18.49
N ARG A 31 -17.40 -18.56 18.10
CA ARG A 31 -16.63 -17.94 17.01
C ARG A 31 -17.19 -18.33 15.65
N GLU A 32 -17.64 -19.57 15.48
CA GLU A 32 -18.34 -20.00 14.26
C GLU A 32 -19.59 -19.14 14.02
N ARG A 33 -20.36 -18.89 15.07
CA ARG A 33 -21.52 -17.99 15.01
C ARG A 33 -21.12 -16.58 14.62
N GLN A 34 -20.07 -16.01 15.22
CA GLN A 34 -19.59 -14.66 14.86
C GLN A 34 -19.15 -14.58 13.39
N TRP A 35 -18.42 -15.59 12.91
CA TRP A 35 -18.05 -15.69 11.50
C TRP A 35 -19.26 -15.81 10.60
N PHE A 36 -20.24 -16.62 10.98
CA PHE A 36 -21.50 -16.76 10.24
C PHE A 36 -22.22 -15.43 10.10
N GLU A 37 -22.37 -14.65 11.18
CA GLU A 37 -23.04 -13.34 11.12
C GLU A 37 -22.30 -12.36 10.19
N LEU A 38 -20.97 -12.31 10.27
CA LEU A 38 -20.16 -11.45 9.40
C LEU A 38 -20.32 -11.83 7.92
N LEU A 39 -20.24 -13.12 7.60
CA LEU A 39 -20.39 -13.62 6.23
C LEU A 39 -21.83 -13.46 5.71
N ARG A 40 -22.82 -13.64 6.60
CA ARG A 40 -24.25 -13.45 6.29
C ARG A 40 -24.58 -11.99 5.99
N ALA A 41 -23.88 -11.06 6.63
CA ALA A 41 -23.96 -9.63 6.31
C ALA A 41 -23.41 -9.28 4.92
N GLY A 42 -22.80 -10.24 4.21
CA GLY A 42 -22.34 -10.09 2.82
C GLY A 42 -20.86 -9.79 2.68
N PHE A 43 -20.11 -9.68 3.78
CA PHE A 43 -18.66 -9.54 3.74
C PHE A 43 -17.99 -10.85 3.31
N ASN A 44 -16.89 -10.73 2.56
CA ASN A 44 -16.19 -11.89 2.03
C ASN A 44 -14.70 -11.94 2.47
N LEU A 45 -13.98 -12.96 2.00
CA LEU A 45 -12.56 -13.16 2.34
C LEU A 45 -11.64 -12.03 1.85
N GLU A 46 -12.00 -11.35 0.76
CA GLU A 46 -11.23 -10.20 0.28
C GLU A 46 -11.41 -9.00 1.21
N ASP A 47 -12.64 -8.73 1.64
CA ASP A 47 -12.93 -7.68 2.63
C ASP A 47 -12.17 -7.95 3.93
N LEU A 48 -12.17 -9.20 4.41
CA LEU A 48 -11.43 -9.61 5.60
C LEU A 48 -9.93 -9.35 5.45
N ARG A 49 -9.35 -9.74 4.31
CA ARG A 49 -7.93 -9.49 4.02
C ARG A 49 -7.63 -8.00 4.02
N ARG A 50 -8.50 -7.19 3.41
CA ARG A 50 -8.34 -5.74 3.31
C ARG A 50 -8.35 -5.08 4.69
N VAL A 51 -9.35 -5.40 5.52
CA VAL A 51 -9.47 -4.85 6.88
C VAL A 51 -8.26 -5.24 7.73
N ILE A 52 -7.84 -6.50 7.73
CA ILE A 52 -6.68 -6.94 8.52
C ILE A 52 -5.40 -6.23 8.07
N THR A 53 -5.18 -6.12 6.75
CA THR A 53 -3.99 -5.45 6.20
C THR A 53 -3.97 -3.97 6.55
N TYR A 54 -5.12 -3.30 6.46
CA TYR A 54 -5.29 -1.91 6.88
C TYR A 54 -4.98 -1.73 8.36
N LEU A 55 -5.62 -2.50 9.25
CA LEU A 55 -5.39 -2.43 10.69
C LEU A 55 -3.92 -2.69 11.06
N GLN A 56 -3.27 -3.66 10.42
CA GLN A 56 -1.84 -3.89 10.61
C GLN A 56 -0.98 -2.68 10.20
N GLY A 57 -1.35 -2.00 9.12
CA GLY A 57 -0.71 -0.75 8.70
C GLY A 57 -0.87 0.36 9.75
N GLU A 58 -2.08 0.55 10.26
CA GLU A 58 -2.39 1.52 11.31
C GLU A 58 -1.63 1.23 12.62
N ILE A 59 -1.54 -0.05 13.01
CA ILE A 59 -0.80 -0.49 14.20
C ILE A 59 0.70 -0.24 14.04
N ARG A 60 1.29 -0.56 12.88
CA ARG A 60 2.72 -0.27 12.60
C ARG A 60 3.04 1.22 12.69
N GLN A 61 2.06 2.07 12.38
CA GLN A 61 2.18 3.52 12.47
C GLN A 61 1.71 4.08 13.83
N GLN A 62 1.42 3.21 14.80
CA GLN A 62 0.97 3.58 16.16
C GLN A 62 -0.33 4.42 16.20
N ARG A 63 -1.13 4.38 15.13
CA ARG A 63 -2.44 5.06 15.04
C ARG A 63 -3.59 4.24 15.64
N ARG A 64 -3.34 2.95 15.85
CA ARG A 64 -4.25 1.98 16.47
C ARG A 64 -3.49 1.01 17.36
N ASN A 65 -4.22 0.34 18.24
CA ASN A 65 -3.68 -0.59 19.23
C ASN A 65 -3.80 -2.02 18.68
N VAL A 66 -2.90 -2.92 19.09
CA VAL A 66 -2.94 -4.36 18.69
C VAL A 66 -4.29 -5.01 19.02
N GLY A 67 -5.00 -4.52 20.05
CA GLY A 67 -6.33 -4.97 20.43
C GLY A 67 -7.40 -4.86 19.32
N ALA A 68 -7.19 -4.04 18.29
CA ALA A 68 -8.08 -3.99 17.12
C ALA A 68 -8.11 -5.31 16.35
N LEU A 69 -7.03 -6.10 16.40
CA LEU A 69 -6.95 -7.43 15.77
C LEU A 69 -7.51 -8.56 16.64
N LYS A 70 -8.12 -8.27 17.81
CA LYS A 70 -8.84 -9.31 18.57
C LYS A 70 -10.04 -9.78 17.75
N LEU A 71 -10.21 -11.09 17.64
CA LEU A 71 -11.31 -11.69 16.88
C LEU A 71 -12.69 -11.12 17.29
N SER A 72 -12.94 -10.97 18.59
CA SER A 72 -14.20 -10.42 19.11
C SER A 72 -14.45 -8.96 18.73
N ASN A 73 -13.41 -8.17 18.42
CA ASN A 73 -13.53 -6.80 17.95
C ASN A 73 -13.69 -6.77 16.43
N LEU A 74 -12.90 -7.58 15.73
CA LEU A 74 -12.90 -7.66 14.27
C LEU A 74 -14.24 -8.19 13.73
N LEU A 75 -14.87 -9.14 14.42
CA LEU A 75 -16.13 -9.77 13.98
C LEU A 75 -17.39 -9.00 14.41
N GLN A 76 -17.26 -7.77 14.90
CA GLN A 76 -18.41 -6.89 15.11
C GLN A 76 -18.79 -6.27 13.76
N PRO A 77 -19.98 -6.56 13.19
CA PRO A 77 -20.31 -6.15 11.82
C PRO A 77 -20.16 -4.65 11.58
N ASP A 78 -20.67 -3.81 12.50
CA ASP A 78 -20.61 -2.35 12.37
C ASP A 78 -19.16 -1.85 12.32
N ARG A 79 -18.29 -2.34 13.22
CA ARG A 79 -16.88 -1.96 13.25
C ARG A 79 -16.11 -2.46 12.03
N PHE A 80 -16.41 -3.67 11.60
CA PHE A 80 -15.81 -4.25 10.40
C PHE A 80 -16.17 -3.42 9.16
N GLU A 81 -17.44 -3.01 9.05
CA GLU A 81 -17.91 -2.15 7.97
C GLU A 81 -17.21 -0.79 7.98
N GLU A 82 -17.10 -0.15 9.15
CA GLU A 82 -16.38 1.11 9.33
C GLU A 82 -14.92 1.01 8.88
N ASP A 83 -14.17 0.02 9.41
CA ASP A 83 -12.78 -0.19 9.04
C ASP A 83 -12.61 -0.54 7.56
N LEU A 84 -13.52 -1.32 6.98
CA LEU A 84 -13.52 -1.66 5.56
C LEU A 84 -13.73 -0.42 4.68
N ASN A 85 -14.67 0.45 5.07
CA ASN A 85 -14.93 1.68 4.35
C ASN A 85 -13.73 2.63 4.45
N ILE A 86 -13.14 2.79 5.64
CA ILE A 86 -11.91 3.60 5.80
C ILE A 86 -10.77 3.04 4.95
N ALA A 87 -10.58 1.71 4.95
CA ALA A 87 -9.57 1.05 4.13
C ALA A 87 -9.77 1.24 2.61
N ARG A 88 -11.00 1.53 2.17
CA ARG A 88 -11.34 1.83 0.77
C ARG A 88 -11.14 3.32 0.42
N VAL A 89 -11.10 4.21 1.41
CA VAL A 89 -10.91 5.64 1.15
C VAL A 89 -9.53 5.89 0.55
N ARG A 90 -9.51 6.39 -0.68
CA ARG A 90 -8.29 6.90 -1.31
C ARG A 90 -8.13 8.37 -0.96
N LEU A 91 -7.42 8.65 0.13
CA LEU A 91 -7.01 10.01 0.42
C LEU A 91 -5.95 10.45 -0.59
N ARG A 92 -6.06 11.68 -1.09
CA ARG A 92 -5.02 12.28 -1.92
C ARG A 92 -3.73 12.31 -1.09
N PRO A 93 -2.62 11.73 -1.56
CA PRO A 93 -1.38 11.78 -0.81
C PRO A 93 -0.99 13.25 -0.60
N PRO A 94 -0.44 13.60 0.58
CA PRO A 94 0.13 14.94 0.76
C PRO A 94 1.20 15.16 -0.31
N PRO A 95 1.34 16.38 -0.85
CA PRO A 95 2.38 16.69 -1.81
C PRO A 95 3.72 16.26 -1.22
N LYS A 96 4.47 15.42 -1.96
CA LYS A 96 5.82 15.02 -1.55
C LYS A 96 6.64 16.29 -1.33
N PRO A 97 7.44 16.38 -0.25
CA PRO A 97 8.42 17.45 -0.11
C PRO A 97 9.27 17.49 -1.38
N GLN A 98 9.29 18.63 -2.07
CA GLN A 98 10.17 18.80 -3.23
C GLN A 98 11.62 18.65 -2.75
N PRO A 99 12.47 17.89 -3.47
CA PRO A 99 13.90 17.91 -3.21
C PRO A 99 14.41 19.35 -3.25
N PRO A 100 15.35 19.74 -2.38
CA PRO A 100 15.99 21.05 -2.51
C PRO A 100 16.59 21.18 -3.92
N PRO A 101 16.53 22.37 -4.54
CA PRO A 101 17.14 22.59 -5.84
C PRO A 101 18.63 22.24 -5.76
N PRO A 102 19.21 21.62 -6.82
CA PRO A 102 20.63 21.32 -6.85
C PRO A 102 21.43 22.61 -6.69
N PRO A 103 22.60 22.57 -6.02
CA PRO A 103 23.45 23.75 -5.91
C PRO A 103 23.81 24.28 -7.29
N PRO A 104 23.88 25.61 -7.47
CA PRO A 104 24.30 26.19 -8.74
C PRO A 104 25.69 25.66 -9.10
N PRO A 105 25.95 25.32 -10.37
CA PRO A 105 27.27 24.90 -10.78
C PRO A 105 28.29 26.02 -10.49
N PRO A 106 29.53 25.67 -10.13
CA PRO A 106 30.58 26.67 -9.90
C PRO A 106 30.76 27.54 -11.15
N ALA A 107 30.89 28.85 -10.93
CA ALA A 107 31.10 29.81 -12.00
C ALA A 107 32.40 29.45 -12.75
N LEU A 108 32.28 29.13 -14.04
CA LEU A 108 33.44 28.86 -14.88
C LEU A 108 34.17 30.17 -15.15
N SER A 109 35.50 30.15 -15.11
CA SER A 109 36.28 31.27 -15.61
C SER A 109 36.03 31.46 -17.13
N PRO A 110 36.21 32.67 -17.67
CA PRO A 110 36.02 32.92 -19.10
C PRO A 110 36.84 31.97 -19.99
N GLU A 111 38.08 31.65 -19.58
CA GLU A 111 38.93 30.69 -20.29
C GLU A 111 38.36 29.26 -20.28
N GLN A 112 37.85 28.81 -19.14
CA GLN A 112 37.23 27.48 -19.01
C GLN A 112 35.95 27.38 -19.86
N ALA A 113 35.16 28.45 -19.94
CA ALA A 113 33.98 28.51 -20.80
C ALA A 113 34.37 28.44 -22.28
N GLN A 114 35.40 29.20 -22.69
CA GLN A 114 35.93 29.21 -24.05
C GLN A 114 36.46 27.83 -24.47
N ALA A 115 37.25 27.19 -23.59
CA ALA A 115 37.83 25.87 -23.82
C ALA A 115 36.76 24.78 -23.97
N ARG A 116 35.72 24.79 -23.12
CA ARG A 116 34.59 23.85 -23.22
C ARG A 116 33.80 24.07 -24.50
N ARG A 117 33.58 25.32 -24.91
CA ARG A 117 32.89 25.65 -26.16
C ARG A 117 33.68 25.17 -27.39
N ALA A 118 34.99 25.40 -27.40
CA ALA A 118 35.87 24.90 -28.46
C ALA A 118 35.87 23.37 -28.54
N HIS A 119 35.90 22.70 -27.39
CA HIS A 119 35.82 21.24 -27.33
C HIS A 119 34.49 20.71 -27.87
N ALA A 120 33.36 21.29 -27.43
CA ALA A 120 32.03 20.90 -27.92
C ALA A 120 31.90 21.08 -29.43
N LEU A 121 32.40 22.18 -29.98
CA LEU A 121 32.39 22.43 -31.42
C LEU A 121 33.23 21.39 -32.20
N ARG A 122 34.37 20.96 -31.66
CA ARG A 122 35.17 19.87 -32.25
C ARG A 122 34.41 18.55 -32.26
N GLN A 123 33.75 18.21 -31.16
CA GLN A 123 32.95 16.98 -31.08
C GLN A 123 31.77 17.01 -32.05
N ILE A 124 31.06 18.13 -32.15
CA ILE A 124 29.95 18.31 -33.10
C ILE A 124 30.45 18.17 -34.54
N ARG A 125 31.58 18.79 -34.90
CA ARG A 125 32.17 18.65 -36.24
C ARG A 125 32.55 17.20 -36.55
N HIS A 126 33.16 16.51 -35.58
CA HIS A 126 33.54 15.11 -35.74
C HIS A 126 32.31 14.21 -35.95
N ILE A 127 31.22 14.46 -35.23
CA ILE A 127 29.95 13.74 -35.38
C ILE A 127 29.34 14.01 -36.76
N LYS A 128 29.31 15.28 -37.20
CA LYS A 128 28.79 15.64 -38.54
C LYS A 128 29.55 14.94 -39.67
N GLN A 129 30.88 14.93 -39.60
CA GLN A 129 31.73 14.24 -40.57
C GLN A 129 31.47 12.73 -40.61
N ARG A 130 31.26 12.09 -39.45
CA ARG A 130 30.91 10.66 -39.39
C ARG A 130 29.53 10.34 -39.96
N LEU A 131 28.61 11.31 -39.95
CA LEU A 131 27.23 11.15 -40.42
C LEU A 131 27.03 11.60 -41.88
N GLY A 132 28.08 12.07 -42.58
CA GLY A 132 27.97 12.55 -43.96
C GLY A 132 27.13 13.82 -44.12
N LEU A 133 26.92 14.55 -43.02
CA LEU A 133 26.19 15.83 -43.01
C LEU A 133 27.20 16.98 -43.21
N PRO A 134 26.87 18.03 -44.01
CA PRO A 134 27.73 19.21 -44.14
C PRO A 134 27.93 19.97 -42.81
#